data_AF-A0A3A4X8Z1-F1
#
_entry.id   AF-A0A3A4X8Z1-F1
#
_cell.length_a   1.000
_cell.length_b   1.000
_cell.length_c   1.000
_cell.angle_alpha   90.00
_cell.angle_beta   90.00
_cell.angle_gamma   90.00
#
_symmetry.space_group_name_H-M   'P 1'
#
loop_
_entity.id
_entity.type
_entity.pdbx_description
1 polymer ?
#
loop_
_entity_poly.entity_id
_entity_poly.type
_entity_poly.pdbx_seq_one_letter_code
_entity_poly.pdbx_strand_id
1 'polypeptide(L)'
;MLQQDLHIHTTYSKSDSAVVPEQTISLVAAVKHARMVGISDHFENLVDGQFQTYEREVRQAGLKVGIEVDGQAWVIEAARCTVDYYIFHCRDRDADYRSLDGLLATRRPVIIAHPNALDTDLNRIPTECLIEINNRYIWRSDWKQFYGPFRDRFKFVLSSDAHQPNWLGQAVAQYAAGRLGVEEHLVFQ
;
A
#
# COMPACT_ATOMS: atom_id res chain seq x y z
N MET A 1 -11.98 3.20 -16.04
CA MET A 1 -11.60 3.87 -14.77
C MET A 1 -11.22 2.79 -13.78
N LEU A 2 -10.12 2.96 -13.05
CA LEU A 2 -9.70 1.99 -12.03
C LEU A 2 -10.69 1.98 -10.86
N GLN A 3 -10.85 0.85 -10.18
CA GLN A 3 -11.79 0.78 -9.06
C GLN A 3 -11.21 1.43 -7.80
N GLN A 4 -9.98 1.09 -7.45
CA GLN A 4 -9.28 1.72 -6.34
C GLN A 4 -7.78 1.87 -6.64
N ASP A 5 -7.13 2.78 -5.92
CA ASP A 5 -5.68 2.83 -5.78
C ASP A 5 -5.36 3.36 -4.39
N LEU A 6 -4.74 2.51 -3.57
CA LEU A 6 -4.50 2.78 -2.15
C LEU A 6 -3.00 2.86 -1.81
N HIS A 7 -2.12 2.68 -2.79
CA HIS A 7 -0.69 2.81 -2.58
C HIS A 7 -0.13 3.91 -3.47
N ILE A 8 -0.05 5.12 -2.92
CA ILE A 8 0.41 6.33 -3.61
C ILE A 8 1.23 7.15 -2.64
N HIS A 9 2.39 7.60 -3.08
CA HIS A 9 3.27 8.50 -2.35
C HIS A 9 3.12 9.90 -2.91
N THR A 10 3.29 10.89 -2.03
CA THR A 10 3.24 12.30 -2.34
C THR A 10 4.47 13.02 -1.81
N THR A 11 4.51 14.33 -1.95
CA THR A 11 5.54 15.21 -1.37
C THR A 11 5.70 15.09 0.15
N TYR A 12 4.84 14.34 0.85
CA TYR A 12 5.03 13.96 2.25
C TYR A 12 6.10 12.87 2.45
N SER A 13 6.34 12.00 1.47
CA SER A 13 7.44 11.02 1.45
C SER A 13 8.80 11.66 1.13
N LYS A 14 9.24 12.62 1.96
CA LYS A 14 10.38 13.52 1.68
C LYS A 14 11.73 12.82 1.51
N SER A 15 11.92 11.67 2.13
CA SER A 15 13.15 10.87 1.99
C SER A 15 13.22 10.13 0.65
N ASP A 16 12.12 10.00 -0.08
CA ASP A 16 12.04 9.22 -1.29
C ASP A 16 12.38 10.05 -2.54
N SER A 17 13.57 9.80 -3.09
CA SER A 17 14.06 10.49 -4.29
C SER A 17 13.25 10.25 -5.57
N ALA A 18 12.37 9.24 -5.60
CA ALA A 18 11.48 9.01 -6.73
C ALA A 18 10.27 9.95 -6.72
N VAL A 19 9.95 10.56 -5.58
CA VAL A 19 8.87 11.54 -5.47
C VAL A 19 9.28 12.86 -6.08
N VAL A 20 8.49 13.33 -7.04
CA VAL A 20 8.67 14.64 -7.68
C VAL A 20 7.80 15.71 -7.00
N PRO A 21 8.20 17.00 -7.04
CA PRO A 21 7.43 18.09 -6.42
C PRO A 21 5.97 18.20 -6.90
N GLU A 22 5.69 17.74 -8.13
CA GLU A 22 4.35 17.76 -8.71
C GLU A 22 3.41 16.72 -8.09
N GLN A 23 3.94 15.66 -7.48
CA GLN A 23 3.18 14.57 -6.86
C GLN A 23 2.59 15.02 -5.52
N THR A 24 1.69 15.99 -5.57
CA THR A 24 1.00 16.55 -4.40
C THR A 24 -0.34 15.86 -4.18
N ILE A 25 -0.86 15.91 -2.94
CA ILE A 25 -2.21 15.43 -2.62
C ILE A 25 -3.26 16.09 -3.50
N SER A 26 -3.15 17.41 -3.74
CA SER A 26 -4.13 18.16 -4.54
C SER A 26 -4.12 17.72 -6.00
N LEU A 27 -2.95 17.44 -6.58
CA LEU A 27 -2.85 16.90 -7.93
C LEU A 27 -3.47 15.50 -8.02
N VAL A 28 -3.13 14.60 -7.10
CA VAL A 28 -3.70 13.24 -7.08
C VAL A 28 -5.24 13.30 -6.97
N ALA A 29 -5.76 14.15 -6.09
CA ALA A 29 -7.19 14.37 -5.94
C ALA A 29 -7.87 14.95 -7.20
N ALA A 30 -7.20 15.86 -7.91
CA ALA A 30 -7.71 16.47 -9.13
C ALA A 30 -7.72 15.50 -10.32
N VAL A 31 -6.68 14.67 -10.45
CA VAL A 31 -6.56 13.66 -11.51
C VAL A 31 -7.60 12.55 -11.31
N LYS A 32 -7.78 12.08 -10.06
CA LYS A 32 -8.80 11.09 -9.68
C LYS A 32 -8.86 9.89 -10.64
N HIS A 33 -7.72 9.25 -10.86
CA HIS A 33 -7.54 8.14 -11.81
C HIS A 33 -8.33 6.87 -11.43
N ALA A 34 -8.68 6.72 -10.15
CA ALA A 34 -9.51 5.63 -9.62
C ALA A 34 -10.78 6.16 -8.93
N ARG A 35 -11.81 5.31 -8.85
CA ARG A 35 -13.06 5.64 -8.13
C ARG A 35 -12.79 5.86 -6.64
N MET A 36 -11.91 5.06 -6.06
CA MET A 36 -11.44 5.19 -4.69
C MET A 36 -9.94 5.43 -4.68
N VAL A 37 -9.50 6.49 -4.00
CA VAL A 37 -8.10 6.84 -3.94
C VAL A 37 -7.69 7.03 -2.49
N GLY A 38 -6.56 6.43 -2.13
CA GLY A 38 -5.91 6.62 -0.85
C GLY A 38 -4.46 7.08 -1.04
N ILE A 39 -3.97 7.86 -0.09
CA ILE A 39 -2.57 8.26 -0.01
C ILE A 39 -1.94 7.47 1.14
N SER A 40 -0.74 6.95 0.94
CA SER A 40 -0.04 6.09 1.90
C SER A 40 1.44 6.40 1.93
N ASP A 41 1.77 7.65 2.26
CA ASP A 41 3.16 8.09 2.38
C ASP A 41 3.93 7.29 3.45
N HIS A 42 5.26 7.22 3.26
CA HIS A 42 6.22 6.59 4.16
C HIS A 42 6.09 7.16 5.58
N PHE A 43 5.73 6.31 6.55
CA PHE A 43 5.39 6.74 7.90
C PHE A 43 6.54 7.44 8.62
N GLU A 44 7.79 7.03 8.37
CA GLU A 44 8.98 7.66 8.95
C GLU A 44 9.15 9.13 8.54
N ASN A 45 8.50 9.59 7.48
CA ASN A 45 8.48 11.01 7.08
C ASN A 45 7.33 11.80 7.72
N LEU A 46 6.39 11.10 8.36
CA LEU A 46 5.20 11.66 8.99
C LEU A 46 5.34 11.80 10.52
N VAL A 47 6.43 11.27 11.08
CA VAL A 47 6.79 11.45 12.50
C VAL A 47 7.08 12.91 12.83
N ASP A 48 7.35 13.21 14.10
CA ASP A 48 7.62 14.57 14.59
C ASP A 48 6.50 15.59 14.31
N GLY A 49 5.24 15.12 14.42
CA GLY A 49 4.05 15.95 14.36
C GLY A 49 3.59 16.34 12.95
N GLN A 50 4.16 15.73 11.90
CA GLN A 50 3.71 15.95 10.52
C GLN A 50 2.41 15.19 10.21
N PHE A 51 2.15 14.08 10.89
CA PHE A 51 1.00 13.22 10.66
C PHE A 51 -0.35 13.96 10.72
N GLN A 52 -0.55 14.87 11.67
CA GLN A 52 -1.84 15.58 11.80
C GLN A 52 -2.12 16.51 10.62
N THR A 53 -1.08 17.13 10.06
CA THR A 53 -1.20 17.96 8.85
C THR A 53 -1.48 17.08 7.64
N TYR A 54 -0.73 15.99 7.49
CA TYR A 54 -0.94 14.98 6.45
C TYR A 54 -2.38 14.43 6.47
N GLU A 55 -2.83 13.91 7.61
CA GLU A 55 -4.19 13.36 7.77
C GLU A 55 -5.24 14.38 7.37
N ARG A 56 -5.14 15.62 7.87
CA ARG A 56 -6.09 16.68 7.57
C ARG A 56 -6.16 16.97 6.08
N GLU A 57 -5.02 17.09 5.40
CA GLU A 57 -4.97 17.43 3.98
C GLU A 57 -5.53 16.29 3.11
N VAL A 58 -5.17 15.04 3.41
CA VAL A 58 -5.72 13.86 2.70
C VAL A 58 -7.23 13.79 2.88
N ARG A 59 -7.74 13.96 4.11
CA ARG A 59 -9.19 13.94 4.38
C ARG A 59 -9.93 15.10 3.72
N GLN A 60 -9.37 16.31 3.75
CA GLN A 60 -9.97 17.49 3.10
C GLN A 60 -10.05 17.34 1.58
N ALA A 61 -9.11 16.61 0.98
CA ALA A 61 -9.15 16.24 -0.43
C ALA A 61 -10.18 15.14 -0.76
N GLY A 62 -10.87 14.59 0.25
CA GLY A 62 -11.86 13.52 0.08
C GLY A 62 -11.26 12.15 -0.22
N LEU A 63 -9.99 11.94 0.13
CA LEU A 63 -9.25 10.70 -0.09
C LEU A 63 -9.21 9.83 1.18
N LYS A 64 -8.83 8.55 1.02
CA LYS A 64 -8.56 7.64 2.15
C LYS A 64 -7.18 7.90 2.73
N VAL A 65 -7.07 7.90 4.06
CA VAL A 65 -5.80 8.09 4.76
C VAL A 65 -5.16 6.73 5.01
N GLY A 66 -4.11 6.42 4.29
CA GLY A 66 -3.20 5.32 4.61
C GLY A 66 -1.85 5.84 5.09
N ILE A 67 -1.02 4.92 5.56
CA ILE A 67 0.42 5.12 5.74
C ILE A 67 1.15 3.85 5.34
N GLU A 68 2.33 3.99 4.76
CA GLU A 68 3.25 2.88 4.56
C GLU A 68 4.18 2.74 5.76
N VAL A 69 4.16 1.57 6.38
CA VAL A 69 4.92 1.26 7.59
C VAL A 69 6.10 0.38 7.20
N ASP A 70 7.32 0.94 7.30
CA ASP A 70 8.54 0.23 6.92
C ASP A 70 8.99 -0.78 7.99
N GLY A 71 8.31 -1.92 8.04
CA GLY A 71 8.63 -3.03 8.91
C GLY A 71 8.42 -2.76 10.40
N GLN A 72 8.96 -3.64 11.23
CA GLN A 72 8.67 -3.69 12.66
C GLN A 72 8.97 -2.40 13.43
N ALA A 73 9.99 -1.64 13.03
CA ALA A 73 10.49 -0.49 13.78
C ALA A 73 9.42 0.58 14.03
N TRP A 74 8.45 0.69 13.11
CA TRP A 74 7.45 1.75 13.10
C TRP A 74 6.05 1.31 13.56
N VAL A 75 5.81 0.01 13.70
CA VAL A 75 4.46 -0.54 13.96
C VAL A 75 3.80 0.04 15.20
N ILE A 76 4.53 0.13 16.32
CA ILE A 76 3.96 0.58 17.60
C ILE A 76 3.47 2.02 17.50
N GLU A 77 4.21 2.87 16.79
CA GLU A 77 3.87 4.29 16.63
C GLU A 77 2.77 4.46 15.58
N ALA A 78 2.88 3.79 14.43
CA ALA A 78 1.88 3.77 13.37
C ALA A 78 0.50 3.28 13.85
N ALA A 79 0.47 2.31 14.77
CA ALA A 79 -0.77 1.79 15.36
C ALA A 79 -1.55 2.86 16.18
N ARG A 80 -0.89 3.94 16.61
CA ARG A 80 -1.52 5.04 17.37
C ARG A 80 -2.14 6.11 16.48
N CYS A 81 -1.79 6.13 15.19
CA CYS A 81 -2.33 7.09 14.23
C CYS A 81 -3.81 6.81 13.92
N THR A 82 -4.54 7.80 13.42
CA THR A 82 -5.94 7.63 12.97
C THR A 82 -6.01 7.48 11.45
N VAL A 83 -5.68 6.29 10.95
CA VAL A 83 -5.70 5.98 9.52
C VAL A 83 -6.91 5.11 9.15
N ASP A 84 -7.22 5.05 7.87
CA ASP A 84 -8.27 4.19 7.30
C ASP A 84 -7.72 2.80 6.97
N TYR A 85 -6.42 2.67 6.65
CA TYR A 85 -5.72 1.40 6.35
C TYR A 85 -4.20 1.53 6.53
N TYR A 86 -3.50 0.40 6.52
CA TYR A 86 -2.04 0.32 6.51
C TYR A 86 -1.53 -0.35 5.24
N ILE A 87 -0.45 0.19 4.69
CA ILE A 87 0.47 -0.52 3.83
C ILE A 87 1.65 -0.97 4.70
N PHE A 88 2.11 -2.21 4.57
CA PHE A 88 3.17 -2.75 5.42
C PHE A 88 4.25 -3.47 4.62
N HIS A 89 5.49 -3.02 4.77
CA HIS A 89 6.67 -3.75 4.30
C HIS A 89 6.99 -4.91 5.24
N CYS A 90 6.61 -6.12 4.83
CA CYS A 90 7.01 -7.33 5.54
C CYS A 90 8.19 -7.99 4.82
N ARG A 91 9.41 -7.88 5.34
CA ARG A 91 10.55 -8.66 4.81
C ARG A 91 10.52 -10.06 5.43
N ASP A 92 11.24 -11.04 4.86
CA ASP A 92 11.38 -12.36 5.49
C ASP A 92 12.29 -12.30 6.73
N ARG A 93 11.73 -11.72 7.80
CA ARG A 93 12.34 -11.51 9.09
C ARG A 93 11.30 -11.76 10.15
N ASP A 94 11.63 -12.58 11.14
CA ASP A 94 10.74 -12.89 12.26
C ASP A 94 10.13 -11.67 12.95
N ALA A 95 10.89 -10.58 13.03
CA ALA A 95 10.44 -9.33 13.65
C ALA A 95 9.27 -8.70 12.88
N ASP A 96 9.33 -8.67 11.55
CA ASP A 96 8.28 -8.08 10.71
C ASP A 96 6.99 -8.91 10.82
N TYR A 97 7.10 -10.24 10.71
CA TYR A 97 5.93 -11.12 10.86
C TYR A 97 5.25 -10.98 12.23
N ARG A 98 6.00 -10.99 13.33
CA ARG A 98 5.42 -10.83 14.67
C ARG A 98 4.80 -9.45 14.87
N SER A 99 5.31 -8.43 14.19
CA SER A 99 4.81 -7.07 14.35
C SER A 99 3.46 -6.85 13.66
N LEU A 100 3.07 -7.68 12.69
CA LEU A 100 1.75 -7.61 12.04
C LEU A 100 0.60 -7.63 13.05
N ASP A 101 0.74 -8.39 14.15
CA ASP A 101 -0.27 -8.46 15.22
C ASP A 101 -0.61 -7.08 15.79
N GLY A 102 0.38 -6.18 15.86
CA GLY A 102 0.19 -4.81 16.35
C GLY A 102 -0.70 -3.97 15.43
N LEU A 103 -0.53 -4.11 14.10
CA LEU A 103 -1.38 -3.43 13.13
C LEU A 103 -2.76 -4.08 13.05
N LEU A 104 -2.83 -5.41 13.04
CA LEU A 104 -4.10 -6.16 13.01
C LEU A 104 -4.96 -5.91 14.24
N ALA A 105 -4.36 -5.69 15.42
CA ALA A 105 -5.07 -5.35 16.64
C ALA A 105 -5.86 -4.03 16.55
N THR A 106 -5.49 -3.13 15.63
CA THR A 106 -6.24 -1.89 15.36
C THR A 106 -7.56 -2.13 14.63
N ARG A 107 -7.76 -3.35 14.09
CA ARG A 107 -8.90 -3.76 13.26
C ARG A 107 -9.07 -2.96 11.96
N ARG A 108 -8.01 -2.30 11.50
CA ARG A 108 -7.96 -1.66 10.19
C ARG A 108 -7.40 -2.62 9.16
N PRO A 109 -7.74 -2.46 7.87
CA PRO A 109 -7.13 -3.24 6.80
C PRO A 109 -5.60 -3.08 6.81
N VAL A 110 -4.90 -4.22 6.68
CA VAL A 110 -3.45 -4.26 6.53
C VAL A 110 -3.14 -4.89 5.18
N ILE A 111 -2.49 -4.13 4.31
CA ILE A 111 -2.06 -4.55 2.98
C ILE A 111 -0.55 -4.83 3.05
N ILE A 112 -0.13 -6.04 2.68
CA ILE A 112 1.29 -6.37 2.56
C ILE A 112 1.80 -5.82 1.24
N ALA A 113 2.68 -4.82 1.30
CA ALA A 113 3.20 -4.11 0.13
C ALA A 113 4.22 -4.95 -0.63
N HIS A 114 4.03 -5.00 -1.96
CA HIS A 114 4.90 -5.63 -2.96
C HIS A 114 5.73 -6.82 -2.42
N PRO A 115 5.09 -7.88 -1.89
CA PRO A 115 5.78 -8.93 -1.15
C PRO A 115 6.79 -9.71 -2.01
N ASN A 116 6.52 -9.80 -3.32
CA ASN A 116 7.44 -10.42 -4.28
C ASN A 116 8.77 -9.65 -4.46
N ALA A 117 8.82 -8.38 -4.08
CA ALA A 117 10.04 -7.56 -4.14
C ALA A 117 10.78 -7.46 -2.80
N LEU A 118 10.14 -7.90 -1.70
CA LEU A 118 10.72 -7.92 -0.36
C LEU A 118 11.06 -9.33 0.14
N ASP A 119 11.00 -10.31 -0.75
CA ASP A 119 11.19 -11.74 -0.45
C ASP A 119 10.26 -12.24 0.66
N THR A 120 9.06 -11.66 0.82
CA THR A 120 8.12 -12.05 1.87
C THR A 120 7.66 -13.50 1.68
N ASP A 121 7.84 -14.36 2.68
CA ASP A 121 7.17 -15.66 2.73
C ASP A 121 5.67 -15.52 3.08
N LEU A 122 4.82 -15.66 2.06
CA LEU A 122 3.36 -15.59 2.19
C LEU A 122 2.77 -16.74 3.03
N ASN A 123 3.50 -17.83 3.28
CA ASN A 123 3.02 -18.88 4.16
C ASN A 123 2.84 -18.39 5.60
N ARG A 124 3.66 -17.41 6.00
CA ARG A 124 3.74 -16.84 7.34
C ARG A 124 2.79 -15.66 7.57
N ILE A 125 2.13 -15.18 6.51
CA ILE A 125 1.21 -14.05 6.59
C ILE A 125 -0.17 -14.51 7.07
N PRO A 126 -0.77 -13.84 8.08
CA PRO A 126 -2.16 -14.07 8.49
C PRO A 126 -3.14 -13.82 7.35
N THR A 127 -4.17 -14.67 7.21
CA THR A 127 -5.16 -14.58 6.12
C THR A 127 -6.08 -13.36 6.19
N GLU A 128 -6.08 -12.68 7.33
CA GLU A 128 -6.74 -11.40 7.58
C GLU A 128 -6.08 -10.25 6.83
N CYS A 129 -4.79 -10.38 6.49
CA CYS A 129 -4.08 -9.41 5.65
C CYS A 129 -4.52 -9.49 4.19
N LEU A 130 -4.43 -8.36 3.52
CA LEU A 130 -4.59 -8.23 2.07
C LEU A 130 -3.21 -8.31 1.41
N ILE A 131 -3.14 -8.90 0.22
CA ILE A 131 -1.87 -9.04 -0.51
C ILE A 131 -1.86 -8.10 -1.71
N GLU A 132 -0.83 -7.26 -1.80
CA GLU A 132 -0.68 -6.34 -2.92
C GLU A 132 -0.11 -7.03 -4.17
N ILE A 133 -0.72 -6.79 -5.33
CA ILE A 133 -0.09 -6.94 -6.64
C ILE A 133 0.28 -5.54 -7.12
N ASN A 134 1.53 -5.20 -6.92
CA ASN A 134 2.06 -3.85 -7.10
C ASN A 134 2.48 -3.58 -8.54
N ASN A 135 1.94 -2.54 -9.18
CA ASN A 135 2.24 -2.25 -10.59
C ASN A 135 3.72 -1.92 -10.85
N ARG A 136 4.39 -1.25 -9.91
CA ARG A 136 5.80 -0.85 -10.02
C ARG A 136 6.75 -2.04 -9.92
N TYR A 137 6.42 -3.07 -9.16
CA TYR A 137 7.34 -4.17 -8.84
C TYR A 137 6.98 -5.53 -9.44
N ILE A 138 5.74 -5.73 -9.90
CA ILE A 138 5.27 -7.04 -10.38
C ILE A 138 6.14 -7.63 -11.49
N TRP A 139 6.70 -6.80 -12.37
CA TRP A 139 7.52 -7.23 -13.51
C TRP A 139 8.96 -7.66 -13.14
N ARG A 140 9.39 -7.45 -11.89
CA ARG A 140 10.77 -7.72 -11.45
C ARG A 140 11.04 -9.14 -10.97
N SER A 141 10.04 -10.02 -10.98
CA SER A 141 10.13 -11.38 -10.43
C SER A 141 9.28 -12.37 -11.24
N ASP A 142 9.45 -13.67 -10.99
CA ASP A 142 8.47 -14.68 -11.43
C ASP A 142 7.23 -14.64 -10.53
N TRP A 143 6.42 -13.61 -10.75
CA TRP A 143 5.19 -13.36 -10.00
C TRP A 143 4.18 -14.50 -10.14
N LYS A 144 4.22 -15.29 -11.22
CA LYS A 144 3.34 -16.45 -11.37
C LYS A 144 3.68 -17.52 -10.36
N GLN A 145 4.98 -17.83 -10.25
CA GLN A 145 5.46 -18.79 -9.26
C GLN A 145 5.25 -18.28 -7.83
N PHE A 146 5.49 -16.99 -7.59
CA PHE A 146 5.35 -16.38 -6.27
C PHE A 146 3.89 -16.34 -5.77
N TYR A 147 2.97 -15.75 -6.54
CA TYR A 147 1.58 -15.57 -6.11
C TYR A 147 0.67 -16.78 -6.39
N GLY A 148 0.97 -17.57 -7.42
CA GLY A 148 0.12 -18.66 -7.90
C GLY A 148 -0.36 -19.64 -6.81
N PRO A 149 0.51 -20.13 -5.92
CA PRO A 149 0.12 -21.04 -4.84
C PRO A 149 -0.88 -20.44 -3.82
N PHE A 150 -1.00 -19.12 -3.77
CA PHE A 150 -1.73 -18.41 -2.71
C PHE A 150 -3.00 -17.71 -3.20
N ARG A 151 -3.33 -17.83 -4.49
CA ARG A 151 -4.46 -17.11 -5.12
C ARG A 151 -5.82 -17.35 -4.46
N ASP A 152 -6.00 -18.55 -3.88
CA ASP A 152 -7.23 -18.98 -3.22
C ASP A 152 -7.19 -18.78 -1.69
N ARG A 153 -6.02 -18.41 -1.14
CA ARG A 153 -5.81 -18.20 0.31
C ARG A 153 -6.04 -16.74 0.72
N PHE A 154 -5.67 -15.78 -0.14
CA PHE A 154 -5.72 -14.36 0.18
C PHE A 154 -6.65 -13.59 -0.73
N LYS A 155 -7.04 -12.42 -0.24
CA LYS A 155 -7.65 -11.36 -1.05
C LYS A 155 -6.55 -10.46 -1.58
N PHE A 156 -6.65 -10.10 -2.86
CA PHE A 156 -5.62 -9.32 -3.54
C PHE A 156 -6.09 -7.90 -3.80
N VAL A 157 -5.21 -6.92 -3.57
CA VAL A 157 -5.43 -5.52 -3.94
C VAL A 157 -4.45 -5.13 -5.04
N LEU A 158 -4.89 -4.29 -5.98
CA LEU A 158 -4.03 -3.77 -7.04
C LEU A 158 -3.69 -2.32 -6.72
N SER A 159 -2.44 -1.94 -6.96
CA SER A 159 -1.98 -0.59 -6.64
C SER A 159 -0.94 -0.09 -7.64
N SER A 160 -0.80 1.23 -7.74
CA SER A 160 0.20 1.85 -8.61
C SER A 160 1.57 1.94 -7.96
N ASP A 161 1.62 2.21 -6.65
CA ASP A 161 2.84 2.61 -5.94
C ASP A 161 3.48 3.84 -6.62
N ALA A 162 2.61 4.79 -6.96
CA ALA A 162 2.95 5.97 -7.72
C ALA A 162 3.68 6.99 -6.85
N HIS A 163 4.87 7.37 -7.30
CA HIS A 163 5.67 8.46 -6.74
C HIS A 163 5.65 9.70 -7.65
N GLN A 164 5.06 9.57 -8.85
CA GLN A 164 5.03 10.61 -9.88
C GLN A 164 3.69 10.61 -10.59
N PRO A 165 3.26 11.74 -11.19
CA PRO A 165 1.93 11.84 -11.80
C PRO A 165 1.69 10.82 -12.92
N ASN A 166 2.71 10.57 -13.73
CA ASN A 166 2.67 9.62 -14.84
C ASN A 166 2.74 8.15 -14.39
N TRP A 167 2.91 7.88 -13.10
CA TRP A 167 2.91 6.51 -12.54
C TRP A 167 1.55 6.12 -11.96
N LEU A 168 0.56 7.01 -11.97
CA LEU A 168 -0.83 6.77 -11.52
C LEU A 168 -1.57 5.81 -12.49
N GLY A 169 -1.12 4.56 -12.54
CA GLY A 169 -1.67 3.51 -13.39
C GLY A 169 -1.38 2.11 -12.85
N GLN A 170 -2.22 1.16 -13.23
CA GLN A 170 -2.20 -0.22 -12.70
C GLN A 170 -2.20 -1.29 -13.80
N ALA A 171 -1.92 -0.91 -15.05
CA ALA A 171 -2.13 -1.79 -16.21
C ALA A 171 -1.35 -3.12 -16.12
N VAL A 172 -0.13 -3.10 -15.58
CA VAL A 172 0.71 -4.31 -15.44
C VAL A 172 0.21 -5.17 -14.28
N ALA A 173 -0.18 -4.56 -13.16
CA ALA A 173 -0.80 -5.26 -12.04
C ALA A 173 -2.12 -5.95 -12.46
N GLN A 174 -2.99 -5.24 -13.19
CA GLN A 174 -4.24 -5.79 -13.72
C GLN A 174 -4.00 -6.96 -14.68
N TYR A 175 -2.99 -6.84 -15.56
CA TYR A 175 -2.61 -7.94 -16.43
C TYR A 175 -2.17 -9.17 -15.60
N ALA A 176 -1.27 -8.99 -14.62
CA ALA A 176 -0.81 -10.09 -13.77
C ALA A 176 -1.96 -10.75 -13.00
N ALA A 177 -2.85 -9.94 -12.41
CA ALA A 177 -4.04 -10.40 -11.71
C ALA A 177 -4.94 -11.25 -12.62
N GLY A 178 -5.25 -10.76 -13.82
CA GLY A 178 -6.04 -11.51 -14.81
C GLY A 178 -5.38 -12.83 -15.24
N ARG A 179 -4.04 -12.87 -15.32
CA ARG A 179 -3.30 -14.09 -15.64
C ARG A 179 -3.25 -15.09 -14.49
N LEU A 180 -3.31 -14.64 -13.24
CA LEU A 180 -3.44 -15.49 -12.05
C LEU A 180 -4.88 -15.99 -11.86
N GLY A 181 -5.85 -15.32 -12.47
CA GLY A 181 -7.27 -15.59 -12.28
C GLY A 181 -7.79 -15.03 -10.95
N VAL A 182 -7.16 -13.98 -10.41
CA VAL A 182 -7.58 -13.32 -9.17
C VAL A 182 -8.43 -12.09 -9.49
N GLU A 183 -9.49 -11.91 -8.72
CA GLU A 183 -10.32 -10.70 -8.75
C GLU A 183 -9.78 -9.70 -7.73
N GLU A 184 -9.80 -8.42 -8.08
CA GLU A 184 -9.43 -7.34 -7.16
C GLU A 184 -10.43 -7.25 -6.00
N HIS A 185 -9.91 -7.24 -4.78
CA HIS A 185 -10.68 -6.96 -3.58
C HIS A 185 -10.78 -5.46 -3.33
N LEU A 186 -12.01 -4.94 -3.32
CA LEU A 186 -12.27 -3.55 -2.93
C LEU A 186 -12.28 -3.41 -1.41
N VAL A 187 -11.35 -2.62 -0.87
CA VAL A 187 -11.13 -2.51 0.58
C VAL A 187 -12.27 -1.76 1.27
N PHE A 188 -12.84 -0.77 0.58
CA PHE A 188 -13.98 -0.01 1.07
C PHE A 188 -15.09 0.02 0.00
N GLN A 189 -16.34 0.01 0.44
CA GLN A 189 -17.54 0.03 -0.41
C GLN A 189 -18.27 1.38 -0.34
#